data_AF-A0A523VZX2-F1
#
_entry.id   AF-A0A523VZX2-F1
#
_cell.length_a   1.000
_cell.length_b   1.000
_cell.length_c   1.000
_cell.angle_alpha   90.00
_cell.angle_beta   90.00
_cell.angle_gamma   90.00
#
_symmetry.space_group_name_H-M   'P 1'
#
loop_
_entity.id
_entity.type
_entity.pdbx_description
1 polymer ?
#
loop_
_entity_poly.entity_id
_entity_poly.type
_entity_poly.pdbx_seq_one_letter_code
_entity_poly.pdbx_strand_id
1 'polypeptide(L)'
;MSIDWNRAQKRPKKTQKVEGQILLDLRERINELEGNLFSMTEKFSSAKKNIDLISEQKFDIDTEITNLKSQLEAIFTENEELRGELRFSSEKIKELKQNLIFKDKTIETYKEDLKNRNQEIEHLKNKNEEHIKEKERLTEKIRILEIKKIKMESTPNILDKIKEAMLHKGFLSDQELYDIEEELNSKNTHQAQSYLKGL
;
A
#
# COMPACT_ATOMS: atom_id res chain seq x y z
N MET A 1 -15.23 -29.12 110.77
CA MET A 1 -14.88 -27.70 111.02
C MET A 1 -14.03 -27.20 109.87
N SER A 2 -14.38 -26.07 109.23
CA SER A 2 -13.60 -25.52 108.11
C SER A 2 -12.25 -24.95 108.56
N ILE A 3 -11.26 -24.91 107.65
CA ILE A 3 -9.98 -24.25 107.90
C ILE A 3 -10.22 -22.74 108.10
N ASP A 4 -9.65 -22.18 109.16
CA ASP A 4 -9.71 -20.75 109.45
C ASP A 4 -8.54 -20.04 108.76
N TRP A 5 -8.73 -19.77 107.47
CA TRP A 5 -7.72 -19.15 106.61
C TRP A 5 -7.25 -17.77 107.14
N ASN A 6 -8.14 -17.02 107.78
CA ASN A 6 -7.80 -15.72 108.36
C ASN A 6 -6.82 -15.86 109.54
N ARG A 7 -6.99 -16.90 110.36
CA ARG A 7 -6.06 -17.21 111.46
C ARG A 7 -4.73 -17.73 110.94
N ALA A 8 -4.75 -18.59 109.92
CA ALA A 8 -3.55 -19.11 109.27
C ALA A 8 -2.71 -17.99 108.63
N GLN A 9 -3.35 -17.01 107.99
CA GLN A 9 -2.68 -15.86 107.39
C GLN A 9 -2.06 -14.91 108.44
N LYS A 10 -2.73 -14.68 109.57
CA LYS A 10 -2.26 -13.79 110.64
C LYS A 10 -1.18 -14.42 111.54
N ARG A 11 -1.16 -15.74 111.71
CA ARG A 11 -0.22 -16.47 112.59
C ARG A 11 0.22 -17.81 111.95
N PRO A 12 1.03 -17.78 110.88
CA PRO A 12 1.34 -18.96 110.06
C PRO A 12 2.13 -20.07 110.80
N LYS A 13 2.82 -19.73 111.90
CA LYS A 13 3.60 -20.69 112.69
C LYS A 13 2.80 -21.41 113.80
N LYS A 14 1.53 -21.05 114.02
CA LYS A 14 0.70 -21.64 115.09
C LYS A 14 -0.09 -22.82 114.55
N THR A 15 -0.08 -23.95 115.27
CA THR A 15 -0.80 -25.16 114.88
C THR A 15 -2.32 -24.98 114.98
N GLN A 16 -3.04 -25.57 114.02
CA GLN A 16 -4.49 -25.63 113.98
C GLN A 16 -4.88 -27.09 113.74
N LYS A 17 -5.90 -27.58 114.46
CA LYS A 17 -6.49 -28.90 114.16
C LYS A 17 -7.34 -28.77 112.90
N VAL A 18 -7.12 -29.66 111.94
CA VAL A 18 -7.85 -29.71 110.67
C VAL A 18 -8.28 -31.15 110.44
N GLU A 19 -9.49 -31.35 109.92
CA GLU A 19 -9.98 -32.67 109.51
C GLU A 19 -9.22 -33.15 108.26
N GLY A 20 -8.75 -34.40 108.28
CA GLY A 20 -7.98 -34.98 107.17
C GLY A 20 -8.73 -34.98 105.83
N GLN A 21 -10.06 -35.12 105.87
CA GLN A 21 -10.93 -35.05 104.69
C GLN A 21 -10.80 -33.70 103.96
N ILE A 22 -10.76 -32.59 104.69
CA ILE A 22 -10.64 -31.24 104.12
C ILE A 22 -9.30 -31.06 103.41
N LEU A 23 -8.23 -31.66 103.95
CA LEU A 23 -6.90 -31.63 103.32
C LEU A 23 -6.85 -32.49 102.05
N LEU A 24 -7.58 -33.61 102.01
CA LEU A 24 -7.72 -34.45 100.82
C LEU A 24 -8.51 -33.74 99.73
N ASP A 25 -9.66 -33.15 100.05
CA ASP A 25 -10.49 -32.39 99.10
C ASP A 25 -9.70 -31.19 98.51
N LEU A 26 -8.91 -30.50 99.33
CA LEU A 26 -8.01 -29.43 98.86
C LEU A 26 -6.92 -29.95 97.94
N ARG A 27 -6.34 -31.12 98.25
CA ARG A 27 -5.34 -31.76 97.39
C ARG A 27 -5.93 -32.15 96.04
N GLU A 28 -7.13 -32.71 96.02
CA GLU A 28 -7.85 -33.03 94.79
C GLU A 28 -8.09 -31.76 93.96
N ARG A 29 -8.59 -30.70 94.59
CA ARG A 29 -8.79 -29.39 93.94
C ARG A 29 -7.50 -28.82 93.35
N ILE A 30 -6.38 -28.91 94.08
CA ILE A 30 -5.06 -28.46 93.60
C ILE A 30 -4.64 -29.28 92.38
N ASN A 31 -4.75 -30.61 92.44
CA ASN A 31 -4.40 -31.48 91.31
C ASN A 31 -5.26 -31.19 90.06
N GLU A 32 -6.56 -30.95 90.24
CA GLU A 32 -7.46 -30.56 89.13
C GLU A 32 -7.04 -29.23 88.51
N LEU A 33 -6.72 -28.23 89.34
CA LEU A 33 -6.26 -26.92 88.87
C LEU A 33 -4.91 -27.02 88.14
N GLU A 34 -3.96 -27.80 88.66
CA GLU A 34 -2.67 -28.05 88.01
C GLU A 34 -2.83 -28.76 86.66
N GLY A 35 -3.71 -29.77 86.60
CA GLY A 35 -4.03 -30.46 85.34
C GLY A 35 -4.68 -29.53 84.31
N ASN A 36 -5.60 -28.67 84.74
CA ASN A 36 -6.21 -27.65 83.89
C ASN A 36 -5.17 -26.64 83.38
N LEU A 37 -4.29 -26.16 84.25
CA LEU A 37 -3.24 -25.21 83.91
C LEU A 37 -2.26 -25.83 82.90
N PHE A 38 -1.87 -27.09 83.09
CA PHE A 38 -1.06 -27.83 82.13
C PHE A 38 -1.75 -27.92 80.76
N SER A 39 -3.01 -28.37 80.72
CA SER A 39 -3.77 -28.47 79.46
C SER A 39 -3.94 -27.13 78.74
N MET A 40 -4.07 -26.04 79.50
CA MET A 40 -4.22 -24.69 78.95
C MET A 40 -2.89 -24.18 78.40
N THR A 41 -1.77 -24.54 79.04
CA THR A 41 -0.42 -24.19 78.58
C THR A 41 -0.09 -24.90 77.26
N GLU A 42 -0.47 -26.17 77.12
CA GLU A 42 -0.31 -26.90 75.85
C GLU A 42 -1.15 -26.27 74.73
N LYS A 43 -2.42 -25.94 75.00
CA LYS A 43 -3.30 -25.24 74.04
C LYS A 43 -2.76 -23.88 73.65
N PHE A 44 -2.18 -23.14 74.61
CA PHE A 44 -1.56 -21.85 74.33
C PHE A 44 -0.33 -21.99 73.44
N SER A 45 0.52 -22.99 73.71
CA SER A 45 1.70 -23.27 72.88
C SER A 45 1.32 -23.65 71.45
N SER A 46 0.28 -24.46 71.25
CA SER A 46 -0.17 -24.85 69.91
C SER A 46 -0.82 -23.69 69.17
N ALA A 47 -1.66 -22.90 69.85
CA ALA A 47 -2.25 -21.68 69.29
C ALA A 47 -1.16 -20.69 68.87
N LYS A 48 -0.10 -20.51 69.67
CA LYS A 48 1.01 -19.63 69.33
C LYS A 48 1.74 -20.07 68.06
N LYS A 49 2.06 -21.36 67.92
CA LYS A 49 2.67 -21.91 66.69
C LYS A 49 1.78 -21.68 65.47
N ASN A 50 0.47 -21.88 65.60
CA ASN A 50 -0.47 -21.64 64.51
C ASN A 50 -0.51 -20.17 64.09
N ILE A 51 -0.45 -19.23 65.05
CA ILE A 51 -0.39 -17.80 64.76
C ILE A 51 0.88 -17.45 63.98
N ASP A 52 2.02 -18.02 64.36
CA ASP A 52 3.29 -17.76 63.69
C ASP A 52 3.26 -18.28 62.24
N LEU A 53 2.74 -19.50 62.02
CA LEU A 53 2.54 -20.06 60.68
C LEU A 53 1.58 -19.22 59.81
N ILE A 54 0.47 -18.77 60.38
CA ILE A 54 -0.49 -17.91 59.66
C ILE A 54 0.16 -16.56 59.30
N SER A 55 1.03 -16.04 60.17
CA SER A 55 1.75 -14.79 59.90
C SER A 55 2.73 -14.92 58.75
N GLU A 56 3.44 -16.05 58.66
CA GLU A 56 4.35 -16.35 57.54
C GLU A 56 3.55 -16.50 56.23
N GLN A 57 2.48 -17.30 56.23
CA GLN A 57 1.62 -17.46 55.05
C GLN A 57 1.02 -16.14 54.59
N LYS A 58 0.59 -15.28 55.53
CA LYS A 58 0.08 -13.96 55.20
C LYS A 58 1.15 -13.11 54.52
N PHE A 59 2.39 -13.13 55.03
CA PHE A 59 3.50 -12.40 54.43
C PHE A 59 3.75 -12.86 52.99
N ASP A 60 3.81 -14.17 52.76
CA ASP A 60 4.00 -14.72 51.41
C ASP A 60 2.88 -14.27 50.46
N ILE A 61 1.62 -14.37 50.89
CA ILE A 61 0.46 -13.89 50.12
C ILE A 61 0.55 -12.39 49.81
N ASP A 62 0.94 -11.56 50.79
CA ASP A 62 1.08 -10.11 50.59
C ASP A 62 2.18 -9.80 49.55
N THR A 63 3.27 -10.58 49.52
CA THR A 63 4.32 -10.44 48.51
C THR A 63 3.83 -10.85 47.11
N GLU A 64 3.09 -11.95 47.00
CA GLU A 64 2.49 -12.39 45.73
C GLU A 64 1.49 -11.37 45.19
N ILE A 65 0.62 -10.83 46.05
CA ILE A 65 -0.32 -9.78 45.68
C ILE A 65 0.41 -8.55 45.14
N THR A 66 1.52 -8.16 45.78
CA THR A 66 2.30 -7.00 45.33
C THR A 66 2.93 -7.25 43.96
N ASN A 67 3.49 -8.44 43.73
CA ASN A 67 4.05 -8.82 42.44
C ASN A 67 2.97 -8.86 41.34
N LEU A 68 1.83 -9.50 41.60
CA LEU A 68 0.72 -9.58 40.66
C LEU A 68 0.16 -8.21 40.28
N LYS A 69 0.07 -7.27 41.25
CA LYS A 69 -0.31 -5.88 40.95
C LYS A 69 0.67 -5.20 40.01
N SER A 70 1.97 -5.36 40.24
CA SER A 70 3.00 -4.78 39.37
C SER A 70 2.95 -5.34 37.95
N GLN A 71 2.70 -6.65 37.81
CA GLN A 71 2.54 -7.29 36.49
C GLN A 71 1.27 -6.81 35.78
N LEU A 72 0.18 -6.64 36.53
CA LEU A 72 -1.07 -6.11 35.99
C LEU A 72 -0.90 -4.68 35.46
N GLU A 73 -0.18 -3.82 36.19
CA GLU A 73 0.14 -2.46 35.75
C GLU A 73 0.98 -2.47 34.46
N ALA A 74 2.01 -3.33 34.39
CA ALA A 74 2.84 -3.46 33.19
C ALA A 74 2.03 -3.92 31.96
N ILE A 75 1.17 -4.93 32.13
CA ILE A 75 0.29 -5.41 31.06
C ILE A 75 -0.71 -4.32 30.64
N PHE A 76 -1.18 -3.51 31.59
CA PHE A 76 -2.08 -2.41 31.28
C PHE A 76 -1.39 -1.34 30.44
N THR A 77 -0.15 -0.96 30.78
CA THR A 77 0.64 0.00 29.99
C THR A 77 0.93 -0.52 28.59
N GLU A 78 1.35 -1.78 28.46
CA GLU A 78 1.62 -2.41 27.17
C GLU A 78 0.36 -2.46 26.29
N ASN A 79 -0.80 -2.77 26.87
CA ASN A 79 -2.07 -2.76 26.14
C ASN A 79 -2.44 -1.37 25.60
N GLU A 80 -2.19 -0.31 26.38
CA GLU A 80 -2.48 1.06 25.92
C GLU A 80 -1.53 1.49 24.80
N GLU A 81 -0.25 1.10 24.86
CA GLU A 81 0.72 1.32 23.77
C GLU A 81 0.29 0.61 22.48
N LEU A 82 -0.03 -0.70 22.57
CA LEU A 82 -0.49 -1.49 21.43
C LEU A 82 -1.79 -0.93 20.82
N ARG A 83 -2.72 -0.43 21.65
CA ARG A 83 -3.92 0.26 21.18
C ARG A 83 -3.60 1.55 20.43
N GLY A 84 -2.61 2.31 20.91
CA GLY A 84 -2.10 3.50 20.23
C GLY A 84 -1.53 3.18 18.85
N GLU A 85 -0.67 2.17 18.76
CA GLU A 85 -0.09 1.71 17.49
C GLU A 85 -1.16 1.22 16.51
N LEU A 86 -2.14 0.45 17.00
CA LEU A 86 -3.25 -0.05 16.19
C LEU A 86 -4.06 1.11 15.59
N ARG A 87 -4.33 2.15 16.39
CA ARG A 87 -5.04 3.34 15.93
C ARG A 87 -4.25 4.08 14.86
N PHE A 88 -2.97 4.32 15.10
CA PHE A 88 -2.08 5.00 14.14
C PHE A 88 -2.02 4.24 12.80
N SER A 89 -1.82 2.93 12.85
CA SER A 89 -1.80 2.07 11.66
C SER A 89 -3.13 2.10 10.91
N SER A 90 -4.26 2.06 11.63
CA SER A 90 -5.60 2.16 11.05
C SER A 90 -5.82 3.50 10.32
N GLU A 91 -5.39 4.61 10.90
CA GLU A 91 -5.44 5.93 10.27
C GLU A 91 -4.56 5.98 9.02
N LYS A 92 -3.35 5.42 9.07
CA LYS A 92 -2.45 5.35 7.91
C LYS A 92 -3.03 4.52 6.76
N ILE A 93 -3.67 3.40 7.07
CA ILE A 93 -4.36 2.57 6.08
C ILE A 93 -5.50 3.35 5.40
N LYS A 94 -6.27 4.14 6.15
CA LYS A 94 -7.33 4.97 5.57
C LYS A 94 -6.76 6.02 4.60
N GLU A 95 -5.69 6.69 4.99
CA GLU A 95 -5.00 7.68 4.15
C GLU A 95 -4.48 7.03 2.86
N LEU A 96 -3.80 5.89 2.96
CA LEU A 96 -3.27 5.15 1.81
C LEU A 96 -4.39 4.70 0.85
N LYS A 97 -5.52 4.23 1.39
CA LYS A 97 -6.69 3.87 0.58
C LYS A 97 -7.27 5.07 -0.18
N GLN A 98 -7.37 6.23 0.46
CA GLN A 98 -7.83 7.45 -0.22
C GLN A 98 -6.87 7.87 -1.34
N ASN A 99 -5.56 7.83 -1.08
CA ASN A 99 -4.54 8.12 -2.08
C ASN A 99 -4.60 7.15 -3.28
N LEU A 100 -4.88 5.87 -3.02
CA LEU A 100 -5.03 4.86 -4.06
C LEU A 100 -6.27 5.14 -4.94
N ILE A 101 -7.42 5.44 -4.33
CA ILE A 101 -8.63 5.86 -5.05
C ILE A 101 -8.37 7.10 -5.92
N PHE A 102 -7.63 8.07 -5.40
CA PHE A 102 -7.29 9.27 -6.17
C PHE A 102 -6.42 8.92 -7.39
N LYS A 103 -5.37 8.12 -7.19
CA LYS A 103 -4.49 7.67 -8.27
C LYS A 103 -5.24 6.85 -9.33
N ASP A 104 -6.16 5.98 -8.92
CA ASP A 104 -6.98 5.20 -9.86
C ASP A 104 -7.85 6.12 -10.73
N LYS A 105 -8.45 7.15 -10.15
CA LYS A 105 -9.19 8.16 -10.93
C LYS A 105 -8.28 8.88 -11.92
N THR A 106 -7.08 9.27 -11.50
CA THR A 106 -6.10 9.92 -12.38
C THR A 106 -5.67 9.01 -13.53
N ILE A 107 -5.43 7.72 -13.25
CA ILE A 107 -5.12 6.73 -14.29
C ILE A 107 -6.26 6.62 -15.29
N GLU A 108 -7.51 6.59 -14.82
CA GLU A 108 -8.66 6.48 -15.71
C GLU A 108 -8.82 7.71 -16.60
N THR A 109 -8.58 8.92 -16.07
CA THR A 109 -8.55 10.15 -16.89
C THR A 109 -7.45 10.08 -17.95
N TYR A 110 -6.25 9.62 -17.61
CA TYR A 110 -5.15 9.50 -18.58
C TYR A 110 -5.40 8.45 -19.65
N LYS A 111 -6.08 7.35 -19.32
CA LYS A 111 -6.48 6.35 -20.32
C LYS A 111 -7.45 6.94 -21.34
N GLU A 112 -8.44 7.71 -20.89
CA GLU A 112 -9.39 8.34 -21.79
C GLU A 112 -8.71 9.39 -22.67
N ASP A 113 -7.81 10.20 -22.10
CA ASP A 113 -7.01 11.15 -22.88
C ASP A 113 -6.14 10.45 -23.95
N LEU A 114 -5.50 9.33 -23.60
CA LEU A 114 -4.71 8.54 -24.55
C LEU A 114 -5.57 7.97 -25.67
N LYS A 115 -6.77 7.47 -25.35
CA LYS A 115 -7.72 6.96 -26.33
C LYS A 115 -8.15 8.06 -27.30
N ASN A 116 -8.49 9.24 -26.80
CA ASN A 116 -8.87 10.39 -27.62
C ASN A 116 -7.72 10.83 -28.55
N ARG A 117 -6.50 10.92 -28.03
CA ARG A 117 -5.31 11.25 -28.83
C ARG A 117 -5.03 10.19 -29.91
N ASN A 118 -5.21 8.91 -29.60
CA ASN A 118 -5.02 7.86 -30.60
C ASN A 118 -6.04 7.97 -31.74
N GLN A 119 -7.30 8.29 -31.43
CA GLN A 119 -8.31 8.55 -32.46
C GLN A 119 -7.96 9.77 -33.33
N GLU A 120 -7.45 10.84 -32.72
CA GLU A 120 -7.00 12.04 -33.44
C GLU A 120 -5.81 11.72 -34.36
N ILE A 121 -4.82 10.96 -33.88
CA ILE A 121 -3.67 10.51 -34.68
C ILE A 121 -4.15 9.68 -35.88
N GLU A 122 -5.10 8.77 -35.69
CA GLU A 122 -5.63 7.94 -36.76
C GLU A 122 -6.39 8.77 -37.81
N HIS A 123 -7.20 9.74 -37.37
CA HIS A 123 -7.84 10.69 -38.27
C HIS A 123 -6.84 11.52 -39.07
N LEU A 124 -5.80 12.06 -38.42
CA LEU A 124 -4.74 12.83 -39.10
C LEU A 124 -3.95 11.98 -40.08
N LYS A 125 -3.68 10.72 -39.75
CA LYS A 125 -3.00 9.77 -40.63
C LYS A 125 -3.81 9.53 -41.90
N ASN A 126 -5.11 9.25 -41.77
CA ASN A 126 -5.99 9.04 -42.92
C ASN A 126 -6.04 10.28 -43.81
N LYS A 127 -6.17 11.48 -43.22
CA LYS A 127 -6.14 12.74 -43.97
C LYS A 127 -4.82 12.96 -44.71
N ASN A 128 -3.69 12.60 -44.08
CA ASN A 128 -2.39 12.69 -44.72
C ASN A 128 -2.25 11.72 -45.90
N GLU A 129 -2.77 10.49 -45.78
CA GLU A 129 -2.81 9.51 -46.88
C GLU A 129 -3.65 10.01 -48.06
N GLU A 130 -4.78 10.68 -47.81
CA GLU A 130 -5.58 11.33 -48.85
C GLU A 130 -4.81 12.46 -49.54
N HIS A 131 -4.14 13.32 -48.78
CA HIS A 131 -3.31 14.39 -49.34
C HIS A 131 -2.14 13.85 -50.18
N ILE A 132 -1.54 12.72 -49.79
CA ILE A 132 -0.50 12.04 -50.57
C ILE A 132 -1.08 11.57 -51.92
N LYS A 133 -2.21 10.86 -51.91
CA LYS A 133 -2.88 10.40 -53.14
C LYS A 133 -3.25 11.54 -54.07
N GLU A 134 -3.75 12.65 -53.52
CA GLU A 134 -4.07 13.83 -54.33
C GLU A 134 -2.82 14.49 -54.92
N LYS A 135 -1.74 14.59 -54.13
CA LYS A 135 -0.44 15.07 -54.62
C LYS A 135 0.08 14.21 -55.77
N GLU A 136 -0.01 12.89 -55.67
CA GLU A 136 0.38 11.95 -56.73
C GLU A 136 -0.44 12.19 -58.01
N ARG A 137 -1.76 12.33 -57.90
CA ARG A 137 -2.65 12.64 -59.03
C ARG A 137 -2.31 13.96 -59.71
N LEU A 138 -2.07 15.01 -58.92
CA LEU A 138 -1.69 16.32 -59.44
C LEU A 138 -0.33 16.27 -60.12
N THR A 139 0.62 15.53 -59.55
CA THR A 139 1.96 15.32 -60.14
C THR A 139 1.84 14.63 -61.51
N GLU A 140 1.02 13.60 -61.64
CA GLU A 140 0.80 12.92 -62.93
C GLU A 140 0.09 13.84 -63.94
N LYS A 141 -0.88 14.64 -63.49
CA LYS A 141 -1.55 15.62 -64.35
C LYS A 141 -0.57 16.68 -64.88
N ILE A 142 0.34 17.17 -64.03
CA ILE A 142 1.40 18.11 -64.43
C ILE A 142 2.29 17.45 -65.49
N ARG A 143 2.74 16.22 -65.27
CA ARG A 143 3.55 15.46 -66.23
C ARG A 143 2.89 15.35 -67.60
N ILE A 144 1.60 15.00 -67.63
CA ILE A 144 0.84 14.92 -68.89
C ILE A 144 0.76 16.29 -69.59
N LEU A 145 0.52 17.37 -68.83
CA LEU A 145 0.44 18.72 -69.38
C LEU A 145 1.79 19.20 -69.92
N GLU A 146 2.90 18.89 -69.25
CA GLU A 146 4.26 19.19 -69.72
C GLU A 146 4.56 18.49 -71.05
N ILE A 147 4.22 17.20 -71.18
CA ILE A 147 4.37 16.46 -72.44
C ILE A 147 3.54 17.12 -73.57
N LYS A 148 2.29 17.51 -73.27
CA LYS A 148 1.43 18.21 -74.26
C LYS A 148 2.03 19.56 -74.65
N LYS A 149 2.57 20.31 -73.70
CA LYS A 149 3.20 21.61 -73.94
C LYS A 149 4.40 21.48 -74.89
N ILE A 150 5.30 20.52 -74.66
CA ILE A 150 6.45 20.25 -75.54
C ILE A 150 5.98 19.97 -76.98
N LYS A 151 4.92 19.16 -77.15
CA LYS A 151 4.34 18.89 -78.46
C LYS A 151 3.81 20.16 -79.14
N MET A 152 3.12 21.03 -78.40
CA MET A 152 2.60 22.30 -78.92
C MET A 152 3.70 23.31 -79.28
N GLU A 153 4.78 23.38 -78.50
CA GLU A 153 5.93 24.25 -78.78
C GLU A 153 6.71 23.82 -80.03
N SER A 154 6.57 22.55 -80.45
CA SER A 154 7.16 22.03 -81.67
C SER A 154 6.35 22.35 -82.93
N THR A 155 5.06 22.69 -82.79
CA THR A 155 4.15 22.95 -83.90
C THR A 155 4.55 24.15 -84.77
N PRO A 156 5.02 25.30 -84.25
CA PRO A 156 5.51 26.40 -85.07
C PRO A 156 6.72 26.01 -85.93
N ASN A 157 7.66 25.21 -85.39
CA ASN A 157 8.82 24.73 -86.14
C ASN A 157 8.42 23.81 -87.31
N ILE A 158 7.40 22.96 -87.11
CA ILE A 158 6.80 22.16 -88.20
C ILE A 158 6.21 23.08 -89.26
N LEU A 159 5.42 24.07 -88.82
CA LEU A 159 4.73 24.99 -89.71
C LEU A 159 5.73 25.81 -90.55
N ASP A 160 6.83 26.25 -89.96
CA ASP A 160 7.86 27.03 -90.63
C ASP A 160 8.66 26.19 -91.62
N LYS A 161 9.03 24.94 -91.28
CA LYS A 161 9.65 24.01 -92.23
C LYS A 161 8.73 23.65 -93.40
N ILE A 162 7.45 23.43 -93.14
CA ILE A 162 6.44 23.19 -94.20
C ILE A 162 6.32 24.42 -95.11
N LYS A 163 6.25 25.63 -94.53
CA LYS A 163 6.24 26.87 -95.31
C LYS A 163 7.49 27.01 -96.17
N GLU A 164 8.66 26.71 -95.63
CA GLU A 164 9.93 26.78 -96.37
C GLU A 164 9.97 25.79 -97.54
N ALA A 165 9.57 24.53 -97.32
CA ALA A 165 9.46 23.53 -98.39
C ALA A 165 8.44 23.93 -99.47
N MET A 166 7.28 24.46 -99.07
CA MET A 166 6.26 24.98 -100.01
C MET A 166 6.73 26.24 -100.75
N LEU A 167 7.50 27.13 -100.12
CA LEU A 167 8.06 28.32 -100.76
C LEU A 167 9.04 27.95 -101.89
N HIS A 168 9.79 26.86 -101.72
CA HIS A 168 10.79 26.42 -102.71
C HIS A 168 10.21 25.57 -103.84
N LYS A 169 9.22 24.70 -103.58
CA LYS A 169 8.72 23.73 -104.57
C LYS A 169 7.27 23.97 -105.02
N GLY A 170 6.49 24.80 -104.31
CA GLY A 170 5.07 25.06 -104.59
C GLY A 170 4.13 23.91 -104.22
N PHE A 171 4.67 22.74 -103.88
CA PHE A 171 3.95 21.57 -103.37
C PHE A 171 4.84 20.84 -102.37
N LEU A 172 4.22 20.04 -101.50
CA LEU A 172 4.91 19.20 -100.52
C LEU A 172 4.65 17.73 -100.89
N SER A 173 5.70 16.92 -101.06
CA SER A 173 5.52 15.50 -101.31
C SER A 173 5.27 14.71 -100.03
N ASP A 174 4.55 13.60 -100.13
CA ASP A 174 4.24 12.75 -98.98
C ASP A 174 5.51 12.21 -98.28
N GLN A 175 6.58 12.00 -99.05
CA GLN A 175 7.87 11.56 -98.51
C GLN A 175 8.54 12.67 -97.67
N GLU A 176 8.53 13.91 -98.15
CA GLU A 176 9.11 15.05 -97.43
C GLU A 176 8.31 15.42 -96.18
N LEU A 177 6.98 15.27 -96.24
CA LEU A 177 6.12 15.41 -95.07
C LEU A 177 6.50 14.37 -94.01
N TYR A 178 6.69 13.11 -94.41
CA TYR A 178 7.06 12.03 -93.50
C TYR A 178 8.44 12.25 -92.86
N ASP A 179 9.43 12.67 -93.66
CA ASP A 179 10.79 12.95 -93.16
C ASP A 179 10.80 14.11 -92.14
N ILE A 180 10.00 15.16 -92.37
CA ILE A 180 9.85 16.29 -91.43
C ILE A 180 9.19 15.83 -90.11
N GLU A 181 8.17 14.97 -90.19
CA GLU A 181 7.50 14.42 -89.00
C GLU A 181 8.42 13.48 -88.21
N GLU A 182 9.22 12.64 -88.87
CA GLU A 182 10.11 11.67 -88.24
C GLU A 182 11.30 12.34 -87.53
N GLU A 183 11.90 13.36 -88.15
CA GLU A 183 13.03 14.12 -87.59
C GLU A 183 12.62 14.91 -86.32
N LEU A 184 11.37 15.35 -86.23
CA LEU A 184 10.85 16.08 -85.07
C LEU A 184 10.34 15.15 -83.97
N ASN A 185 9.75 14.01 -84.32
CA ASN A 185 9.34 13.00 -83.35
C ASN A 185 10.55 12.43 -82.58
N SER A 186 11.69 12.26 -83.24
CA SER A 186 12.95 11.83 -82.60
C SER A 186 13.56 12.90 -81.67
N LYS A 187 13.51 14.19 -82.06
CA LYS A 187 13.96 15.32 -81.21
C LYS A 187 13.06 15.53 -79.99
N ASN A 188 11.75 15.44 -80.16
CA ASN A 188 10.77 15.60 -79.07
C ASN A 188 10.82 14.45 -78.06
N THR A 189 11.07 13.22 -78.52
CA THR A 189 11.30 12.08 -77.61
C THR A 189 12.60 12.21 -76.83
N HIS A 190 13.68 12.72 -77.44
CA HIS A 190 14.94 12.96 -76.73
C HIS A 190 14.84 14.07 -75.69
N GLN A 191 14.17 15.19 -75.99
CA GLN A 191 13.93 16.25 -74.99
C GLN A 191 13.04 15.76 -73.85
N ALA A 192 11.94 15.06 -74.14
CA ALA A 192 11.09 14.48 -73.11
C ALA A 192 11.85 13.49 -72.20
N GLN A 193 12.76 12.69 -72.75
CA GLN A 193 13.59 11.75 -71.98
C GLN A 193 14.69 12.43 -71.15
N SER A 194 15.25 13.55 -71.64
CA SER A 194 16.22 14.37 -70.90
C SER A 194 15.62 14.97 -69.63
N TYR A 195 14.40 15.53 -69.73
CA TYR A 195 13.69 16.08 -68.56
C TYR A 195 13.31 14.99 -67.54
N LEU A 196 13.05 13.76 -68.00
CA LEU A 196 12.74 12.61 -67.14
C LEU A 196 13.93 12.06 -66.35
N LYS A 197 15.18 12.37 -66.72
CA LYS A 197 16.40 11.91 -66.03
C LYS A 197 16.96 12.92 -65.01
N GLY A 198 16.45 14.16 -65.00
CA GLY A 198 16.98 15.26 -64.19
C GLY A 198 16.19 15.60 -62.91
N LEU A 199 15.12 14.86 -62.61
CA LEU A 199 14.25 14.98 -61.43
C LEU A 199 14.27 13.67 -60.64
#